data_AF-A0A0S2UQ01-F1
#
_entry.id   AF-A0A0S2UQ01-F1
#
_cell.length_a   1.000
_cell.length_b   1.000
_cell.length_c   1.000
_cell.angle_alpha   90.00
_cell.angle_beta   90.00
_cell.angle_gamma   90.00
#
_symmetry.space_group_name_H-M   'P 1'
#
loop_
_entity.id
_entity.type
_entity.pdbx_description
1 polymer ?
#
loop_
_entity_poly.entity_id
_entity_poly.type
_entity_poly.pdbx_seq_one_letter_code
_entity_poly.pdbx_strand_id
1 'polypeptide(L)'
;PTGRYENLVTVMSFKPEFHLAGGLNLPKIIDCVGSDGKERRQLVKGRDDLRQDAVMQQVFQMCNTLLQQNTETRKRKLTIRRYKVVPLSQRSGVLEWCSGTTPIGEFLVNADKGAHKRYRPHDYSGFQCQKIMMDAQKKHSEEKYNTFMKVCDNFQPVFRYFCMEKFRDPAVWFEKRLAYTRSVATSSIVGYILGLGDRHVQNILIDEQTAELVHIDLGVAFEQGKILPTPETVPFRLTRDIVDGMGITGVEGVFRRCCEKTMAVMRNSQEALLTIVEVLLYDPLFDWTMNP
;
A
#
# COMPACT_ATOMS: atom_id res chain seq x y z
N PRO A 1 14.29 26.55 -3.70
CA PRO A 1 14.94 26.42 -2.36
C PRO A 1 16.05 27.47 -2.21
N THR A 2 16.27 28.01 -1.01
CA THR A 2 17.21 29.10 -0.71
C THR A 2 18.69 28.68 -0.68
N GLY A 3 18.98 27.38 -0.84
CA GLY A 3 20.35 26.84 -0.84
C GLY A 3 21.02 26.77 0.53
N ARG A 4 20.34 27.15 1.62
CA ARG A 4 20.86 27.12 2.99
C ARG A 4 20.29 25.92 3.76
N TYR A 5 21.17 25.15 4.41
CA TYR A 5 20.83 23.93 5.15
C TYR A 5 21.01 24.07 6.67
N GLU A 6 20.76 25.27 7.21
CA GLU A 6 21.06 25.63 8.61
C GLU A 6 20.10 24.99 9.64
N ASN A 7 18.89 24.63 9.24
CA ASN A 7 17.85 24.08 10.12
C ASN A 7 17.54 22.59 9.82
N LEU A 8 18.56 21.81 9.45
CA LEU A 8 18.39 20.38 9.24
C LEU A 8 18.45 19.62 10.56
N VAL A 9 17.50 18.71 10.76
CA VAL A 9 17.58 17.71 11.82
C VAL A 9 18.69 16.72 11.48
N THR A 10 19.65 16.55 12.39
CA THR A 10 20.79 15.64 12.24
C THR A 10 20.58 14.38 13.08
N VAL A 11 21.40 13.35 12.87
CA VAL A 11 21.40 12.16 13.72
C VAL A 11 22.15 12.47 15.01
N MET A 12 21.48 12.27 16.15
CA MET A 12 22.11 12.39 17.47
C MET A 12 22.72 11.05 17.91
N SER A 13 21.95 9.96 17.80
CA SER A 13 22.40 8.62 18.18
C SER A 13 21.53 7.52 17.56
N PHE A 14 21.97 6.27 17.68
CA PHE A 14 21.17 5.07 17.42
C PHE A 14 20.96 4.32 18.72
N LYS A 15 19.80 3.67 18.88
CA LYS A 15 19.58 2.76 19.99
C LYS A 15 20.53 1.55 19.88
N PRO A 16 20.95 0.96 21.03
CA PRO A 16 21.88 -0.15 21.03
C PRO A 16 21.27 -1.46 20.52
N GLU A 17 19.94 -1.54 20.46
CA GLU A 17 19.19 -2.72 20.04
C GLU A 17 18.60 -2.54 18.64
N PHE A 18 18.50 -3.64 17.90
CA PHE A 18 17.77 -3.71 16.64
C PHE A 18 16.75 -4.84 16.70
N HIS A 19 15.69 -4.74 15.91
CA HIS A 19 14.66 -5.77 15.80
C HIS A 19 14.72 -6.44 14.43
N LEU A 20 14.30 -7.70 14.34
CA LEU A 20 14.11 -8.37 13.05
C LEU A 20 12.64 -8.30 12.67
N ALA A 21 12.34 -7.85 11.45
CA ALA A 21 10.95 -7.77 10.98
C ALA A 21 10.37 -9.14 10.56
N GLY A 22 11.19 -10.21 10.60
CA GLY A 22 10.86 -11.52 10.03
C GLY A 22 11.00 -11.55 8.50
N GLY A 23 10.80 -12.73 7.90
CA GLY A 23 10.92 -12.95 6.45
C GLY A 23 12.28 -13.51 6.01
N LEU A 24 12.37 -13.90 4.73
CA LEU A 24 13.50 -14.64 4.15
C LEU A 24 14.82 -13.86 4.22
N ASN A 25 14.80 -12.56 3.92
CA ASN A 25 16.00 -11.72 3.87
C ASN A 25 16.37 -11.08 5.22
N LEU A 26 15.64 -11.44 6.29
CA LEU A 26 15.87 -10.99 7.67
C LEU A 26 16.20 -9.49 7.76
N PRO A 27 15.31 -8.61 7.30
CA PRO A 27 15.53 -7.16 7.35
C PRO A 27 15.61 -6.67 8.80
N LYS A 28 16.46 -5.66 9.03
CA LYS A 28 16.80 -5.16 10.36
C LYS A 28 16.08 -3.84 10.58
N ILE A 29 15.34 -3.73 11.65
CA ILE A 29 14.68 -2.52 12.11
C ILE A 29 15.62 -1.84 13.10
N ILE A 30 16.03 -0.63 12.79
CA ILE A 30 16.87 0.21 13.65
C ILE A 30 16.11 1.46 14.06
N ASP A 31 16.35 1.94 15.27
CA ASP A 31 15.72 3.14 15.81
C ASP A 31 16.77 4.26 15.95
N CYS A 32 16.57 5.35 15.21
CA CYS A 32 17.46 6.51 15.16
C CYS A 32 16.87 7.69 15.93
N VAL A 33 17.67 8.32 16.80
CA VAL A 33 17.28 9.51 17.56
C VAL A 33 17.84 10.75 16.85
N GLY A 34 16.95 11.65 16.44
CA GLY A 34 17.33 12.92 15.81
C GLY A 34 17.78 13.98 16.81
N SER A 35 18.42 15.04 16.32
CA SER A 35 18.80 16.22 17.12
C SER A 35 17.59 16.94 17.74
N ASP A 36 16.38 16.70 17.22
CA ASP A 36 15.10 17.17 17.74
C ASP A 36 14.52 16.28 18.85
N GLY A 37 15.26 15.26 19.29
CA GLY A 37 14.83 14.30 20.32
C GLY A 37 13.76 13.31 19.84
N LYS A 38 13.38 13.33 18.55
CA LYS A 38 12.39 12.39 18.02
C LYS A 38 13.06 11.11 17.52
N GLU A 39 12.47 10.00 17.92
CA GLU A 39 12.82 8.68 17.43
C GLU A 39 12.21 8.44 16.04
N ARG A 40 13.02 7.92 15.13
CA ARG A 40 12.66 7.59 13.75
C ARG A 40 13.14 6.19 13.46
N ARG A 41 12.19 5.29 13.27
CA ARG A 41 12.45 3.90 12.91
C ARG A 41 12.80 3.79 11.42
N GLN A 42 13.75 2.92 11.10
CA GLN A 42 14.22 2.66 9.75
C GLN A 42 14.32 1.16 9.51
N LEU A 43 14.05 0.73 8.28
CA LEU A 43 14.19 -0.65 7.84
C LEU A 43 15.42 -0.76 6.96
N VAL A 44 16.40 -1.56 7.38
CA VAL A 44 17.58 -1.89 6.60
C VAL A 44 17.32 -3.23 5.90
N LYS A 45 17.16 -3.17 4.58
CA LYS A 45 17.07 -4.35 3.71
C LYS A 45 18.44 -4.63 3.10
N GLY A 46 18.81 -5.91 3.08
CA GLY A 46 20.03 -6.39 2.44
C GLY A 46 19.71 -7.61 1.59
N ARG A 47 20.47 -7.78 0.51
CA ARG A 47 20.21 -8.74 -0.58
C ARG A 47 18.99 -8.41 -1.45
N ASP A 48 18.45 -7.20 -1.31
CA ASP A 48 17.33 -6.68 -2.09
C ASP A 48 17.75 -5.41 -2.84
N ASP A 49 17.29 -5.26 -4.08
CA ASP A 49 17.47 -4.04 -4.86
C ASP A 49 16.31 -3.08 -4.60
N LEU A 50 16.59 -1.95 -3.94
CA LEU A 50 15.58 -0.96 -3.56
C LEU A 50 15.43 0.18 -4.57
N ARG A 51 16.11 0.12 -5.71
CA ARG A 51 16.04 1.20 -6.72
C ARG A 51 14.64 1.32 -7.30
N GLN A 52 13.95 0.20 -7.52
CA GLN A 52 12.54 0.21 -7.97
C GLN A 52 11.66 0.95 -6.97
N ASP A 53 11.69 0.57 -5.69
CA ASP A 53 10.97 1.25 -4.64
C ASP A 53 11.29 2.75 -4.60
N ALA A 54 12.57 3.11 -4.67
CA ALA A 54 12.99 4.51 -4.63
C ALA A 54 12.40 5.33 -5.77
N VAL A 55 12.39 4.80 -7.00
CA VAL A 55 11.82 5.54 -8.12
C VAL A 55 10.30 5.52 -8.11
N MET A 56 9.66 4.42 -7.69
CA MET A 56 8.20 4.42 -7.48
C MET A 56 7.78 5.50 -6.48
N GLN A 57 8.56 5.71 -5.41
CA GLN A 57 8.32 6.82 -4.48
C GLN A 57 8.53 8.21 -5.11
N GLN A 58 9.39 8.35 -6.11
CA GLN A 58 9.54 9.58 -6.90
C GLN A 58 8.35 9.80 -7.83
N VAL A 59 7.88 8.76 -8.52
CA VAL A 59 6.67 8.84 -9.35
C VAL A 59 5.48 9.25 -8.49
N PHE A 60 5.30 8.66 -7.31
CA PHE A 60 4.25 9.08 -6.37
C PHE A 60 4.38 10.55 -5.95
N GLN A 61 5.62 11.06 -5.79
CA GLN A 61 5.84 12.48 -5.50
C GLN A 61 5.42 13.38 -6.68
N MET A 62 5.69 12.96 -7.91
CA MET A 62 5.23 13.67 -9.10
C MET A 62 3.70 13.66 -9.18
N CYS A 63 3.07 12.49 -9.05
CA CYS A 63 1.61 12.34 -9.01
C CYS A 63 0.97 13.27 -7.95
N ASN A 64 1.55 13.32 -6.75
CA ASN A 64 1.09 14.24 -5.70
C ASN A 64 1.21 15.71 -6.13
N THR A 65 2.31 16.09 -6.76
CA THR A 65 2.51 17.47 -7.24
C THR A 65 1.45 17.84 -8.28
N LEU A 66 1.18 16.95 -9.25
CA LEU A 66 0.15 17.13 -10.28
C LEU A 66 -1.26 17.22 -9.67
N LEU A 67 -1.57 16.35 -8.71
CA LEU A 67 -2.84 16.39 -7.98
C LEU A 67 -3.02 17.66 -7.14
N GLN A 68 -1.95 18.27 -6.64
CA GLN A 68 -2.03 19.54 -5.90
C GLN A 68 -2.16 20.77 -6.81
N GLN A 69 -1.66 20.69 -8.05
CA GLN A 69 -1.83 21.76 -9.04
C GLN A 69 -3.28 21.88 -9.52
N ASN A 70 -3.98 20.75 -9.70
CA ASN A 70 -5.39 20.77 -10.08
C ASN A 70 -6.30 21.18 -8.91
N THR A 71 -7.17 22.18 -9.15
CA THR A 71 -8.03 22.77 -8.11
C THR A 71 -9.04 21.79 -7.52
N GLU A 72 -9.62 20.88 -8.32
CA GLU A 72 -10.65 19.95 -7.85
C GLU A 72 -10.08 18.84 -6.97
N THR A 73 -8.90 18.33 -7.33
CA THR A 73 -8.17 17.31 -6.57
C THR A 73 -7.54 17.90 -5.31
N ARG A 74 -6.99 19.13 -5.38
CA ARG A 74 -6.51 19.88 -4.20
C ARG A 74 -7.60 20.13 -3.18
N LYS A 75 -8.79 20.59 -3.60
CA LYS A 75 -9.95 20.81 -2.68
C LYS A 75 -10.34 19.54 -1.92
N ARG A 76 -10.13 18.36 -2.53
CA ARG A 76 -10.43 17.06 -1.93
C ARG A 76 -9.24 16.46 -1.16
N LYS A 77 -8.09 17.14 -1.13
CA LYS A 77 -6.83 16.65 -0.57
C LYS A 77 -6.46 15.26 -1.10
N LEU A 78 -6.59 15.07 -2.42
CA LEU A 78 -6.18 13.81 -3.05
C LEU A 78 -4.65 13.74 -3.04
N THR A 79 -4.13 12.79 -2.29
CA THR A 79 -2.70 12.50 -2.17
C THR A 79 -2.48 11.01 -2.04
N ILE A 80 -1.26 10.58 -2.34
CA ILE A 80 -0.74 9.24 -2.09
C ILE A 80 0.31 9.38 -1.00
N ARG A 81 0.17 8.58 0.06
CA ARG A 81 1.15 8.57 1.14
C ARG A 81 2.45 7.91 0.65
N ARG A 82 3.56 8.57 0.95
CA ARG A 82 4.91 8.18 0.54
C ARG A 82 5.77 7.93 1.76
N TYR A 83 6.85 7.21 1.53
CA TYR A 83 7.94 7.03 2.47
C TYR A 83 9.28 7.22 1.75
N LYS A 84 10.33 7.50 2.50
CA LYS A 84 11.67 7.66 1.94
C LYS A 84 12.38 6.32 1.77
N VAL A 85 13.01 6.14 0.62
CA VAL A 85 13.87 5.01 0.31
C VAL A 85 15.20 5.57 -0.17
N VAL A 86 16.28 5.06 0.40
CA VAL A 86 17.65 5.43 0.06
C VAL A 86 18.41 4.14 -0.29
N PRO A 87 18.54 3.82 -1.59
CA PRO A 87 19.44 2.76 -2.04
C PRO A 87 20.88 3.10 -1.64
N LEU A 88 21.59 2.15 -1.04
CA LEU A 88 22.99 2.30 -0.64
C LEU A 88 23.93 1.54 -1.58
N SER A 89 23.48 0.41 -2.12
CA SER A 89 24.17 -0.39 -3.13
C SER A 89 23.16 -1.09 -4.04
N GLN A 90 23.64 -1.89 -5.01
CA GLN A 90 22.77 -2.71 -5.88
C GLN A 90 21.90 -3.73 -5.11
N ARG A 91 22.29 -4.09 -3.88
CA ARG A 91 21.60 -5.12 -3.08
C ARG A 91 21.40 -4.69 -1.63
N SER A 92 21.41 -3.40 -1.34
CA SER A 92 21.14 -2.91 0.00
C SER A 92 20.61 -1.49 -0.02
N GLY A 93 19.80 -1.17 0.99
CA GLY A 93 19.45 0.20 1.28
C GLY A 93 18.56 0.33 2.51
N VAL A 94 18.09 1.55 2.72
CA VAL A 94 17.35 1.93 3.92
C VAL A 94 16.00 2.50 3.51
N LEU A 95 14.95 2.05 4.18
CA LEU A 95 13.59 2.55 4.03
C LEU A 95 13.16 3.23 5.33
N GLU A 96 12.40 4.30 5.19
CA GLU A 96 11.65 4.89 6.30
C GLU A 96 10.58 3.92 6.78
N TRP A 97 10.53 3.70 8.10
CA TRP A 97 9.44 2.93 8.69
C TRP A 97 8.19 3.80 8.83
N CYS A 98 7.09 3.35 8.24
CA CYS A 98 5.80 3.99 8.34
C CYS A 98 5.22 3.81 9.75
N SER A 99 5.69 4.64 10.69
CA SER A 99 5.26 4.59 12.10
C SER A 99 3.77 4.93 12.23
N GLY A 100 3.09 4.26 13.17
CA GLY A 100 1.65 4.43 13.37
C GLY A 100 0.79 3.80 12.27
N THR A 101 1.36 2.90 11.46
CA THR A 101 0.62 2.11 10.46
C THR A 101 0.58 0.64 10.83
N THR A 102 -0.47 -0.03 10.38
CA THR A 102 -0.69 -1.47 10.61
C THR A 102 -1.07 -2.13 9.28
N PRO A 103 -0.50 -3.29 8.93
CA PRO A 103 -0.95 -4.04 7.77
C PRO A 103 -2.44 -4.39 7.87
N ILE A 104 -3.20 -4.22 6.79
CA ILE A 104 -4.62 -4.56 6.80
C ILE A 104 -4.85 -6.05 7.14
N GLY A 105 -3.90 -6.91 6.77
CA GLY A 105 -3.92 -8.33 7.12
C GLY A 105 -3.82 -8.59 8.61
N GLU A 106 -3.02 -7.81 9.33
CA GLU A 106 -2.90 -7.90 10.80
C GLU A 106 -4.21 -7.48 11.47
N PHE A 107 -4.87 -6.42 10.99
CA PHE A 107 -6.17 -6.03 11.54
C PHE A 107 -7.27 -7.06 11.22
N LEU A 108 -7.33 -7.56 9.97
CA LEU A 108 -8.44 -8.37 9.49
C LEU A 108 -8.36 -9.84 9.91
N VAL A 109 -7.21 -10.50 9.69
CA VAL A 109 -7.07 -11.96 9.70
C VAL A 109 -5.99 -12.48 10.67
N ASN A 110 -5.52 -11.65 11.60
CA ASN A 110 -4.65 -12.11 12.68
C ASN A 110 -5.32 -13.23 13.50
N ALA A 111 -4.54 -14.26 13.85
CA ALA A 111 -5.04 -15.49 14.49
C ALA A 111 -5.72 -15.24 15.85
N ASP A 112 -5.24 -14.26 16.61
CA ASP A 112 -5.70 -13.98 17.96
C ASP A 112 -6.69 -12.82 17.99
N LYS A 113 -6.37 -11.73 17.29
CA LYS A 113 -7.09 -10.44 17.38
C LYS A 113 -7.76 -9.98 16.08
N GLY A 114 -7.75 -10.80 15.04
CA GLY A 114 -8.32 -10.45 13.74
C GLY A 114 -9.79 -10.05 13.83
N ALA A 115 -10.16 -8.96 13.14
CA ALA A 115 -11.52 -8.43 13.12
C ALA A 115 -12.54 -9.47 12.64
N HIS A 116 -12.19 -10.31 11.67
CA HIS A 116 -13.07 -11.39 11.20
C HIS A 116 -13.45 -12.35 12.32
N LYS A 117 -12.48 -12.76 13.14
CA LYS A 117 -12.73 -13.63 14.31
C LYS A 117 -13.54 -12.92 15.40
N ARG A 118 -13.31 -11.63 15.63
CA ARG A 118 -13.98 -10.84 16.68
C ARG A 118 -15.45 -10.54 16.36
N TYR A 119 -15.72 -10.09 15.14
CA TYR A 119 -17.07 -9.64 14.74
C TYR A 119 -17.91 -10.73 14.09
N ARG A 120 -17.28 -11.78 13.55
CA ARG A 120 -17.93 -12.89 12.83
C ARG A 120 -17.33 -14.24 13.24
N PRO A 121 -17.44 -14.65 14.53
CA PRO A 121 -16.81 -15.89 15.00
C PRO A 121 -17.40 -17.19 14.40
N HIS A 122 -18.60 -17.12 13.82
CA HIS A 122 -19.30 -18.26 13.21
C HIS A 122 -19.01 -18.41 11.70
N ASP A 123 -18.44 -17.38 11.07
CA ASP A 123 -18.03 -17.43 9.67
C ASP A 123 -16.79 -18.32 9.52
N TYR A 124 -16.41 -18.66 8.29
CA TYR A 124 -15.14 -19.33 8.04
C TYR A 124 -13.95 -18.49 8.53
N SER A 125 -12.91 -19.14 9.03
CA SER A 125 -11.63 -18.48 9.33
C SER A 125 -10.83 -18.21 8.05
N GLY A 126 -9.95 -17.22 8.07
CA GLY A 126 -9.06 -16.93 6.93
C GLY A 126 -8.23 -18.15 6.48
N PHE A 127 -7.78 -18.98 7.43
CA PHE A 127 -7.05 -20.22 7.15
C PHE A 127 -7.93 -21.26 6.45
N GLN A 128 -9.18 -21.44 6.91
CA GLN A 128 -10.14 -22.34 6.25
C GLN A 128 -10.43 -21.88 4.82
N CYS A 129 -10.68 -20.59 4.61
CA CYS A 129 -10.89 -20.02 3.29
C CYS A 129 -9.69 -20.27 2.36
N GLN A 130 -8.46 -20.04 2.85
CA GLN A 130 -7.24 -20.28 2.09
C GLN A 130 -7.10 -21.75 1.71
N LYS A 131 -7.34 -22.67 2.65
CA LYS A 131 -7.27 -24.12 2.41
C LYS A 131 -8.28 -24.57 1.35
N ILE A 132 -9.55 -24.16 1.49
CA ILE A 132 -10.61 -24.47 0.51
C ILE A 132 -10.23 -24.01 -0.90
N MET A 133 -9.65 -22.81 -1.02
CA MET A 133 -9.23 -22.26 -2.32
C MET A 133 -7.98 -22.95 -2.88
N MET A 134 -7.02 -23.34 -2.03
CA MET A 134 -5.85 -24.13 -2.43
C MET A 134 -6.25 -25.50 -2.97
N ASP A 135 -7.18 -26.19 -2.29
CA ASP A 135 -7.71 -27.49 -2.74
C ASP A 135 -8.44 -27.37 -4.09
N ALA A 136 -9.04 -26.21 -4.38
CA ALA A 136 -9.69 -25.92 -5.65
C ALA A 136 -8.74 -25.41 -6.76
N GLN A 137 -7.46 -25.13 -6.46
CA GLN A 137 -6.53 -24.48 -7.40
C GLN A 137 -6.29 -25.29 -8.69
N LYS A 138 -6.37 -26.62 -8.63
CA LYS A 138 -6.19 -27.52 -9.79
C LYS A 138 -7.49 -27.83 -10.54
N LYS A 139 -8.65 -27.37 -10.05
CA LYS A 139 -9.96 -27.63 -10.65
C LYS A 139 -10.25 -26.76 -11.86
N HIS A 140 -11.31 -27.11 -12.60
CA HIS A 140 -11.83 -26.30 -13.71
C HIS A 140 -12.31 -24.92 -13.22
N SER A 141 -12.30 -23.93 -14.11
CA SER A 141 -12.63 -22.52 -13.80
C SER A 141 -14.02 -22.33 -13.19
N GLU A 142 -15.00 -23.11 -13.64
CA GLU A 142 -16.37 -23.04 -13.11
C GLU A 142 -16.47 -23.58 -11.68
N GLU A 143 -15.83 -24.70 -11.37
CA GLU A 143 -15.76 -25.23 -10.00
C GLU A 143 -15.01 -24.27 -9.05
N LYS A 144 -13.94 -23.63 -9.54
CA LYS A 144 -13.22 -22.58 -8.80
C LYS A 144 -14.15 -21.42 -8.46
N TYR A 145 -14.92 -20.95 -9.44
CA TYR A 145 -15.87 -19.86 -9.26
C TYR A 145 -16.95 -20.23 -8.23
N ASN A 146 -17.56 -21.41 -8.35
CA ASN A 146 -18.59 -21.87 -7.41
C ASN A 146 -18.03 -22.02 -5.98
N THR A 147 -16.79 -22.54 -5.85
CA THR A 147 -16.10 -22.62 -4.57
C THR A 147 -15.83 -21.24 -3.98
N PHE A 148 -15.38 -20.29 -4.80
CA PHE A 148 -15.14 -18.91 -4.40
C PHE A 148 -16.43 -18.22 -3.92
N MET A 149 -17.55 -18.39 -4.63
CA MET A 149 -18.85 -17.86 -4.24
C MET A 149 -19.30 -18.45 -2.89
N LYS A 150 -19.18 -19.77 -2.71
CA LYS A 150 -19.47 -20.44 -1.43
C LYS A 150 -18.63 -19.87 -0.28
N VAL A 151 -17.34 -19.63 -0.50
CA VAL A 151 -16.47 -18.99 0.51
C VAL A 151 -16.96 -17.57 0.79
N CYS A 152 -17.37 -16.83 -0.23
CA CYS A 152 -17.87 -15.47 -0.08
C CYS A 152 -19.16 -15.41 0.73
N ASP A 153 -20.08 -16.36 0.56
CA ASP A 153 -21.32 -16.43 1.33
C ASP A 153 -21.06 -16.69 2.82
N ASN A 154 -20.04 -17.50 3.14
CA ASN A 154 -19.68 -17.89 4.50
C ASN A 154 -18.55 -17.03 5.13
N PHE A 155 -18.17 -15.93 4.48
CA PHE A 155 -17.12 -15.02 4.94
C PHE A 155 -17.49 -13.58 4.60
N GLN A 156 -18.15 -12.88 5.51
CA GLN A 156 -18.65 -11.53 5.26
C GLN A 156 -17.61 -10.45 5.62
N PRO A 157 -17.58 -9.30 4.91
CA PRO A 157 -16.59 -8.27 5.18
C PRO A 157 -16.83 -7.55 6.51
N VAL A 158 -15.74 -7.15 7.17
CA VAL A 158 -15.78 -6.53 8.51
C VAL A 158 -14.92 -5.27 8.61
N PHE A 159 -14.28 -4.84 7.52
CA PHE A 159 -13.32 -3.74 7.57
C PHE A 159 -13.96 -2.38 7.94
N ARG A 160 -15.28 -2.21 7.78
CA ARG A 160 -16.02 -1.04 8.29
C ARG A 160 -15.71 -0.71 9.76
N TYR A 161 -15.42 -1.74 10.57
CA TYR A 161 -15.19 -1.59 12.01
C TYR A 161 -13.86 -0.93 12.34
N PHE A 162 -12.88 -0.92 11.42
CA PHE A 162 -11.59 -0.27 11.66
C PHE A 162 -11.75 1.20 12.10
N CYS A 163 -12.48 1.99 11.29
CA CYS A 163 -12.71 3.39 11.61
C CYS A 163 -13.61 3.56 12.83
N MET A 164 -14.59 2.66 13.04
CA MET A 164 -15.52 2.73 14.18
C MET A 164 -14.84 2.46 15.52
N GLU A 165 -13.87 1.55 15.56
CA GLU A 165 -13.11 1.22 16.77
C GLU A 165 -12.13 2.34 17.15
N LYS A 166 -11.44 2.91 16.15
CA LYS A 166 -10.37 3.90 16.36
C LYS A 166 -10.90 5.32 16.55
N PHE A 167 -11.97 5.70 15.83
CA PHE A 167 -12.51 7.07 15.84
C PHE A 167 -13.94 7.07 16.36
N ARG A 168 -14.11 7.37 17.66
CA ARG A 168 -15.42 7.35 18.34
C ARG A 168 -16.25 8.61 18.09
N ASP A 169 -15.59 9.74 17.80
CA ASP A 169 -16.28 10.98 17.44
C ASP A 169 -16.84 10.88 16.01
N PRO A 170 -18.15 11.09 15.77
CA PRO A 170 -18.75 10.93 14.45
C PRO A 170 -18.20 11.86 13.37
N ALA A 171 -17.81 13.09 13.72
CA ALA A 171 -17.26 14.04 12.76
C ALA A 171 -15.85 13.60 12.33
N VAL A 172 -15.01 13.20 13.30
CA VAL A 172 -13.68 12.64 13.03
C VAL A 172 -13.79 11.33 12.25
N TRP A 173 -14.67 10.42 12.66
CA TRP A 173 -14.93 9.15 11.96
C TRP A 173 -15.27 9.38 10.48
N PHE A 174 -16.17 10.33 10.21
CA PHE A 174 -16.57 10.65 8.85
C PHE A 174 -15.40 11.21 8.03
N GLU A 175 -14.61 12.12 8.62
CA GLU A 175 -13.41 12.67 7.99
C GLU A 175 -12.39 11.56 7.65
N LYS A 176 -12.11 10.66 8.60
CA LYS A 176 -11.12 9.58 8.44
C LYS A 176 -11.59 8.55 7.41
N ARG A 177 -12.87 8.20 7.41
CA ARG A 177 -13.45 7.33 6.36
C ARG A 177 -13.36 7.96 4.97
N LEU A 178 -13.55 9.28 4.86
CA LEU A 178 -13.35 10.00 3.60
C LEU A 178 -11.88 10.01 3.17
N ALA A 179 -10.94 10.23 4.10
CA ALA A 179 -9.51 10.15 3.84
C ALA A 179 -9.11 8.75 3.34
N TYR A 180 -9.59 7.70 4.02
CA TYR A 180 -9.44 6.31 3.59
C TYR A 180 -9.91 6.12 2.15
N THR A 181 -11.17 6.44 1.86
CA THR A 181 -11.78 6.22 0.53
C THR A 181 -11.02 6.97 -0.57
N ARG A 182 -10.58 8.20 -0.28
CA ARG A 182 -9.78 9.02 -1.21
C ARG A 182 -8.40 8.41 -1.45
N SER A 183 -7.73 7.94 -0.39
CA SER A 183 -6.41 7.31 -0.48
C SER A 183 -6.46 5.99 -1.29
N VAL A 184 -7.51 5.18 -1.10
CA VAL A 184 -7.74 3.96 -1.89
C VAL A 184 -7.95 4.30 -3.37
N ALA A 185 -8.74 5.34 -3.66
CA ALA A 185 -9.00 5.77 -5.04
C ALA A 185 -7.74 6.26 -5.75
N THR A 186 -6.95 7.13 -5.09
CA THR A 186 -5.72 7.67 -5.68
C THR A 186 -4.67 6.58 -5.87
N SER A 187 -4.45 5.72 -4.86
CA SER A 187 -3.47 4.64 -4.96
C SER A 187 -3.87 3.57 -5.98
N SER A 188 -5.16 3.26 -6.12
CA SER A 188 -5.65 2.28 -7.11
C SER A 188 -5.40 2.75 -8.54
N ILE A 189 -5.72 4.01 -8.85
CA ILE A 189 -5.54 4.54 -10.21
C ILE A 189 -4.06 4.69 -10.55
N VAL A 190 -3.25 5.22 -9.63
CA VAL A 190 -1.80 5.33 -9.89
C VAL A 190 -1.14 3.95 -9.94
N GLY A 191 -1.56 3.02 -9.09
CA GLY A 191 -1.07 1.64 -9.13
C GLY A 191 -1.43 0.92 -10.43
N TYR A 192 -2.62 1.16 -10.97
CA TYR A 192 -3.02 0.67 -12.29
C TYR A 192 -2.15 1.23 -13.41
N ILE A 193 -1.91 2.55 -13.43
CA ILE A 193 -1.09 3.20 -14.46
C ILE A 193 0.34 2.66 -14.47
N LEU A 194 0.89 2.38 -13.29
CA LEU A 194 2.26 1.84 -13.13
C LEU A 194 2.33 0.31 -13.22
N GLY A 195 1.19 -0.39 -13.29
CA GLY A 195 1.14 -1.85 -13.29
C GLY A 195 1.70 -2.47 -12.01
N LEU A 196 1.41 -1.88 -10.84
CA LEU A 196 1.85 -2.41 -9.55
C LEU A 196 1.18 -3.75 -9.23
N GLY A 197 1.98 -4.79 -9.03
CA GLY A 197 1.55 -6.13 -8.64
C GLY A 197 1.88 -6.48 -7.19
N ASP A 198 1.62 -7.73 -6.80
CA ASP A 198 1.91 -8.28 -5.47
C ASP A 198 1.26 -7.48 -4.32
N ARG A 199 0.03 -7.02 -4.54
CA ARG A 199 -0.75 -6.21 -3.57
C ARG A 199 -1.51 -7.10 -2.59
N HIS A 200 -0.78 -7.95 -1.86
CA HIS A 200 -1.35 -8.77 -0.78
C HIS A 200 -1.60 -7.95 0.50
N VAL A 201 -2.30 -8.56 1.47
CA VAL A 201 -2.77 -7.88 2.70
C VAL A 201 -1.68 -7.41 3.65
N GLN A 202 -0.42 -7.82 3.45
CA GLN A 202 0.72 -7.36 4.26
C GLN A 202 1.44 -6.17 3.62
N ASN A 203 1.33 -6.00 2.30
CA ASN A 203 1.94 -4.88 1.56
C ASN A 203 1.06 -3.63 1.50
N ILE A 204 -0.13 -3.69 2.11
CA ILE A 204 -1.05 -2.55 2.22
C ILE A 204 -1.23 -2.27 3.70
N LEU A 205 -0.67 -1.16 4.13
CA LEU A 205 -0.78 -0.65 5.49
C LEU A 205 -1.88 0.39 5.56
N ILE A 206 -2.50 0.54 6.72
CA ILE A 206 -3.39 1.63 7.05
C ILE A 206 -2.81 2.43 8.20
N ASP A 207 -2.81 3.75 8.10
CA ASP A 207 -2.40 4.61 9.21
C ASP A 207 -3.51 4.71 10.27
N GLU A 208 -3.16 4.46 11.52
CA GLU A 208 -4.12 4.42 12.62
C GLU A 208 -4.64 5.81 13.04
N GLN A 209 -3.95 6.88 12.65
CA GLN A 209 -4.29 8.27 12.97
C GLN A 209 -4.99 8.98 11.81
N THR A 210 -4.58 8.72 10.56
CA THR A 210 -5.12 9.36 9.36
C THR A 210 -6.11 8.49 8.58
N ALA A 211 -6.10 7.17 8.80
CA ALA A 211 -6.84 6.17 8.03
C ALA A 211 -6.47 6.11 6.54
N GLU A 212 -5.35 6.72 6.14
CA GLU A 212 -4.88 6.65 4.75
C GLU A 212 -4.12 5.33 4.50
N LEU A 213 -4.26 4.79 3.30
CA LEU A 213 -3.49 3.63 2.87
C LEU A 213 -2.05 4.00 2.49
N VAL A 214 -1.14 3.10 2.85
CA VAL A 214 0.26 3.14 2.45
C VAL A 214 0.61 1.82 1.78
N HIS A 215 1.02 1.88 0.53
CA HIS A 215 1.49 0.71 -0.21
C HIS A 215 3.01 0.62 -0.02
N ILE A 216 3.48 -0.50 0.54
CA ILE A 216 4.90 -0.78 0.73
C ILE A 216 5.35 -1.91 -0.20
N ASP A 217 6.67 -2.09 -0.34
CA ASP A 217 7.29 -3.16 -1.12
C ASP A 217 6.83 -3.12 -2.59
N LEU A 218 7.34 -2.16 -3.36
CA LEU A 218 6.86 -1.85 -4.72
C LEU A 218 7.69 -2.53 -5.81
N GLY A 219 8.39 -3.62 -5.48
CA GLY A 219 9.30 -4.31 -6.40
C GLY A 219 8.60 -4.95 -7.61
N VAL A 220 7.36 -5.40 -7.47
CA VAL A 220 6.58 -5.92 -8.60
C VAL A 220 5.80 -4.78 -9.25
N ALA A 221 6.28 -4.31 -10.39
CA ALA A 221 5.69 -3.20 -11.14
C ALA A 221 5.71 -3.46 -12.66
N PHE A 222 5.14 -2.55 -13.44
CA PHE A 222 5.08 -2.61 -14.91
C PHE A 222 4.56 -3.96 -15.42
N GLU A 223 3.48 -4.45 -14.83
CA GLU A 223 2.75 -5.65 -15.26
C GLU A 223 3.50 -6.98 -15.03
N GLN A 224 4.62 -6.97 -14.30
CA GLN A 224 5.35 -8.19 -13.91
C GLN A 224 4.46 -9.19 -13.14
N GLY A 225 3.43 -8.71 -12.44
CA GLY A 225 2.45 -9.56 -11.74
C GLY A 225 1.70 -10.54 -12.66
N LYS A 226 1.61 -10.26 -13.97
CA LYS A 226 0.99 -11.17 -14.95
C LYS A 226 1.89 -12.33 -15.35
N ILE A 227 3.19 -12.24 -15.10
CA ILE A 227 4.21 -13.23 -15.47
C ILE A 227 4.47 -14.23 -14.33
N LEU A 228 3.96 -13.94 -13.13
CA LEU A 228 4.07 -14.82 -11.97
C LEU A 228 3.46 -16.22 -12.24
N PRO A 229 3.93 -17.28 -11.55
CA PRO A 229 3.39 -18.64 -11.71
C PRO A 229 1.87 -18.73 -11.55
N THR A 230 1.29 -17.86 -10.71
CA THR A 230 -0.15 -17.60 -10.67
C THR A 230 -0.37 -16.14 -11.08
N PRO A 231 -0.75 -15.86 -12.35
CA PRO A 231 -0.90 -14.50 -12.85
C PRO A 231 -1.95 -13.70 -12.06
N GLU A 232 -1.60 -12.45 -11.75
CA GLU A 232 -2.56 -11.50 -11.19
C GLU A 232 -3.43 -10.92 -12.32
N THR A 233 -4.72 -11.29 -12.33
CA THR A 233 -5.69 -10.85 -13.36
C THR A 233 -6.45 -9.58 -13.00
N VAL A 234 -6.25 -9.06 -11.78
CA VAL A 234 -6.92 -7.86 -11.28
C VAL A 234 -5.98 -6.64 -11.40
N PRO A 235 -6.49 -5.47 -11.80
CA PRO A 235 -5.64 -4.28 -12.05
C PRO A 235 -5.12 -3.62 -10.77
N PHE A 236 -5.84 -3.80 -9.66
CA PHE A 236 -5.49 -3.31 -8.33
C PHE A 236 -6.34 -4.03 -7.29
N ARG A 237 -5.97 -3.92 -6.01
CA ARG A 237 -6.68 -4.58 -4.92
C ARG A 237 -7.96 -3.82 -4.53
N LEU A 238 -9.12 -4.35 -4.93
CA LEU A 238 -10.44 -3.86 -4.50
C LEU A 238 -11.33 -5.01 -4.03
N THR A 239 -10.96 -5.63 -2.91
CA THR A 239 -11.73 -6.76 -2.34
C THR A 239 -12.97 -6.29 -1.56
N ARG A 240 -13.85 -7.22 -1.19
CA ARG A 240 -15.06 -6.94 -0.41
C ARG A 240 -14.77 -6.15 0.87
N ASP A 241 -13.70 -6.48 1.60
CA ASP A 241 -13.28 -5.74 2.79
C ASP A 241 -12.86 -4.29 2.47
N ILE A 242 -12.13 -4.05 1.37
CA ILE A 242 -11.73 -2.69 0.97
C ILE A 242 -12.97 -1.85 0.62
N VAL A 243 -13.93 -2.43 -0.11
CA VAL A 243 -15.20 -1.77 -0.44
C VAL A 243 -16.03 -1.50 0.82
N ASP A 244 -16.03 -2.44 1.77
CA ASP A 244 -16.75 -2.33 3.04
C ASP A 244 -16.30 -1.12 3.88
N GLY A 245 -14.99 -0.85 3.88
CA GLY A 245 -14.40 0.31 4.56
C GLY A 245 -14.86 1.66 3.99
N MET A 246 -15.37 1.70 2.75
CA MET A 246 -15.90 2.94 2.14
C MET A 246 -17.26 3.35 2.72
N GLY A 247 -17.96 2.41 3.36
CA GLY A 247 -19.29 2.59 3.91
C GLY A 247 -20.40 2.20 2.94
N ILE A 248 -21.62 2.71 3.20
CA ILE A 248 -22.85 2.21 2.55
C ILE A 248 -22.91 2.47 1.04
N THR A 249 -22.25 3.51 0.54
CA THR A 249 -22.22 3.80 -0.90
C THR A 249 -21.25 2.89 -1.66
N GLY A 250 -20.39 2.16 -0.95
CA GLY A 250 -19.36 1.31 -1.53
C GLY A 250 -18.49 2.07 -2.53
N VAL A 251 -18.34 1.49 -3.72
CA VAL A 251 -17.57 2.07 -4.83
C VAL A 251 -18.26 3.28 -5.48
N GLU A 252 -19.59 3.36 -5.33
CA GLU A 252 -20.37 4.47 -5.86
C GLU A 252 -20.22 5.72 -4.98
N GLY A 253 -20.20 6.88 -5.63
CA GLY A 253 -20.02 8.16 -4.94
C GLY A 253 -18.54 8.56 -4.84
N VAL A 254 -17.98 8.59 -3.62
CA VAL A 254 -16.68 9.20 -3.36
C VAL A 254 -15.55 8.48 -4.10
N PHE A 255 -15.52 7.15 -4.04
CA PHE A 255 -14.47 6.35 -4.68
C PHE A 255 -14.44 6.58 -6.20
N ARG A 256 -15.55 6.29 -6.91
CA ARG A 256 -15.68 6.51 -8.36
C ARG A 256 -15.27 7.93 -8.78
N ARG A 257 -15.80 8.96 -8.12
CA ARG A 257 -15.47 10.36 -8.46
C ARG A 257 -14.01 10.71 -8.22
N CYS A 258 -13.39 10.19 -7.17
CA CYS A 258 -11.97 10.41 -6.92
C CYS A 258 -11.10 9.68 -7.96
N CYS A 259 -11.49 8.47 -8.37
CA CYS A 259 -10.83 7.72 -9.43
C CYS A 259 -10.87 8.47 -10.77
N GLU A 260 -12.06 8.93 -11.19
CA GLU A 260 -12.24 9.69 -12.43
C GLU A 260 -11.38 10.95 -12.47
N LYS A 261 -11.38 11.73 -11.37
CA LYS A 261 -10.60 12.97 -11.29
C LYS A 261 -9.09 12.71 -11.22
N THR A 262 -8.67 11.67 -10.51
CA THR A 262 -7.26 11.25 -10.50
C THR A 262 -6.81 10.84 -11.90
N MET A 263 -7.59 9.99 -12.58
CA MET A 263 -7.30 9.52 -13.93
C MET A 263 -7.24 10.68 -14.95
N ALA A 264 -8.17 11.64 -14.84
CA ALA A 264 -8.17 12.83 -15.70
C ALA A 264 -6.89 13.67 -15.52
N VAL A 265 -6.45 13.89 -14.28
CA VAL A 265 -5.19 14.62 -14.01
C VAL A 265 -3.99 13.86 -14.57
N MET A 266 -3.92 12.54 -14.34
CA MET A 266 -2.79 11.74 -14.84
C MET A 266 -2.72 11.74 -16.37
N ARG A 267 -3.87 11.62 -17.06
CA ARG A 267 -3.93 11.68 -18.54
C ARG A 267 -3.51 13.04 -19.09
N ASN A 268 -3.95 14.14 -18.48
CA ASN A 268 -3.59 15.49 -18.91
C ASN A 268 -2.10 15.80 -18.73
N SER A 269 -1.40 15.04 -17.88
CA SER A 269 0.02 15.19 -17.59
C SER A 269 0.82 13.93 -17.94
N GLN A 270 0.38 13.19 -18.96
CA GLN A 270 0.98 11.92 -19.36
C GLN A 270 2.46 12.05 -19.73
N GLU A 271 2.86 13.13 -20.40
CA GLU A 271 4.24 13.34 -20.84
C GLU A 271 5.19 13.41 -19.64
N ALA A 272 4.81 14.15 -18.59
CA ALA A 272 5.61 14.26 -17.37
C ALA A 272 5.76 12.92 -16.62
N LEU A 273 4.72 12.07 -16.66
CA LEU A 273 4.78 10.73 -16.08
C LEU A 273 5.67 9.81 -16.91
N LEU A 274 5.52 9.84 -18.24
CA LEU A 274 6.33 9.06 -19.17
C LEU A 274 7.82 9.39 -19.03
N THR A 275 8.19 10.67 -18.95
CA THR A 275 9.61 11.05 -18.80
C THR A 275 10.28 10.41 -17.58
N ILE A 276 9.58 10.29 -16.44
CA ILE A 276 10.15 9.65 -15.24
C ILE A 276 10.32 8.14 -15.44
N VAL A 277 9.34 7.50 -16.08
CA VAL A 277 9.37 6.06 -16.38
C VAL A 277 10.39 5.74 -17.48
N GLU A 278 10.62 6.64 -18.42
CA GLU A 278 11.63 6.49 -19.47
C GLU A 278 13.05 6.55 -18.89
N VAL A 279 13.34 7.51 -18.01
CA VAL A 279 14.62 7.59 -17.30
C VAL A 279 14.95 6.27 -16.59
N LEU A 280 13.92 5.59 -16.11
CA LEU A 280 14.01 4.27 -15.49
C LEU A 280 14.36 3.15 -16.48
N LEU A 281 13.70 3.11 -17.64
CA LEU A 281 13.96 2.10 -18.67
C LEU A 281 15.38 2.17 -19.21
N TYR A 282 15.97 3.37 -19.23
CA TYR A 282 17.32 3.61 -19.72
C TYR A 282 18.41 3.59 -18.63
N ASP A 283 18.10 3.22 -17.38
CA ASP A 283 19.12 3.04 -16.33
C ASP A 283 19.96 1.78 -16.62
N PRO A 284 21.26 1.91 -16.98
CA PRO A 284 22.09 0.79 -17.38
C PRO A 284 22.40 -0.19 -16.24
N LEU A 285 22.15 0.22 -14.99
CA LEU A 285 22.39 -0.62 -13.82
C LEU A 285 21.16 -1.45 -13.45
N PHE A 286 20.06 -1.31 -14.19
CA PHE A 286 18.76 -1.84 -13.81
C PHE A 286 18.34 -3.01 -14.71
N ASP A 287 18.00 -4.15 -14.09
CA ASP A 287 17.49 -5.32 -14.80
C ASP A 287 15.98 -5.42 -14.58
N TRP A 288 15.21 -5.15 -15.64
CA TRP A 288 13.74 -5.19 -15.63
C TRP A 288 13.18 -6.61 -15.76
N THR A 289 14.04 -7.60 -16.04
CA THR A 289 13.62 -8.98 -16.17
C THR A 289 13.53 -9.63 -14.80
N MET A 290 12.44 -10.37 -14.57
CA MET A 290 12.32 -11.24 -13.40
C MET A 290 13.45 -12.28 -13.51
N ASN A 291 14.49 -12.11 -12.69
CA ASN A 291 15.56 -13.09 -12.62
C ASN A 291 14.97 -14.40 -12.07
N PRO A 292 15.19 -15.54 -12.76
CA PRO A 292 14.64 -16.84 -12.37
C PRO A 292 15.16 -17.34 -11.02
#